data_AF-L8A297-F1
#
_entry.id   AF-L8A297-F1
#
_cell.length_a   1.000
_cell.length_b   1.000
_cell.length_c   1.000
_cell.angle_alpha   90.00
_cell.angle_beta   90.00
_cell.angle_gamma   90.00
#
_symmetry.space_group_name_H-M   'P 1'
#
loop_
_entity.id
_entity.type
_entity.pdbx_description
1 polymer ?
#
loop_
_entity_poly.entity_id
_entity_poly.type
_entity_poly.pdbx_seq_one_letter_code
_entity_poly.pdbx_strand_id
1 'polypeptide(L)'
;MLKKLHENKDLVREMNRQLMELQKIIENMDEKRGRIFIEWLETQNKYLVWEETFAPSYLRAYKRSEIVLAHFGFNVGAEFGGMHYAVVIRDSSKNNPVVNVVPLSSLDENETEQDVHKDSVFLGTIEGLNEKKAVAIPNQMRPISKIRIFKPKKAKDGVFKLTSEQMDLIDEKIRRMYTKLRKDPENRS
;
A
#
# COMPACT_ATOMS: atom_id res chain seq x y z
N MET A 1 -20.80 -29.58 -0.24
CA MET A 1 -20.92 -28.30 -0.97
C MET A 1 -21.10 -27.20 0.07
N LEU A 2 -20.29 -26.14 0.05
CA LEU A 2 -20.48 -25.00 0.96
C LEU A 2 -21.79 -24.31 0.58
N LYS A 3 -22.72 -24.13 1.54
CA LYS A 3 -23.98 -23.40 1.32
C LYS A 3 -23.68 -21.96 0.91
N LYS A 4 -24.37 -21.46 -0.11
CA LYS A 4 -24.24 -20.07 -0.54
C LYS A 4 -25.04 -19.15 0.38
N LEU A 5 -24.62 -17.89 0.54
CA LEU A 5 -25.27 -16.95 1.47
C LEU A 5 -26.76 -16.75 1.15
N HIS A 6 -27.14 -16.74 -0.13
CA HIS A 6 -28.53 -16.58 -0.57
C HIS A 6 -29.44 -17.75 -0.15
N GLU A 7 -28.88 -18.90 0.24
CA GLU A 7 -29.62 -20.06 0.74
C GLU A 7 -29.96 -19.92 2.24
N ASN A 8 -29.34 -18.96 2.94
CA ASN A 8 -29.54 -18.72 4.37
C ASN A 8 -30.32 -17.41 4.61
N LYS A 9 -31.63 -17.53 4.86
CA LYS A 9 -32.54 -16.38 5.03
C LYS A 9 -32.13 -15.43 6.16
N ASP A 10 -31.60 -15.95 7.26
CA ASP A 10 -31.20 -15.14 8.41
C ASP A 10 -29.97 -14.29 8.07
N LEU A 11 -28.99 -14.88 7.38
CA LEU A 11 -27.81 -14.14 6.90
C LEU A 11 -28.17 -13.10 5.84
N VAL A 12 -29.12 -13.40 4.95
CA VAL A 12 -29.61 -12.42 3.96
C VAL A 12 -30.30 -11.24 4.66
N ARG A 13 -31.10 -11.49 5.70
CA ARG A 13 -31.75 -10.43 6.49
C ARG A 13 -30.71 -9.55 7.18
N GLU A 14 -29.69 -10.15 7.80
CA GLU A 14 -28.62 -9.42 8.45
C GLU A 14 -27.78 -8.60 7.46
N MET A 15 -27.45 -9.17 6.29
CA MET A 15 -26.75 -8.46 5.21
C MET A 15 -27.53 -7.20 4.79
N ASN A 16 -28.83 -7.31 4.54
CA ASN A 16 -29.65 -6.16 4.15
C ASN A 16 -29.68 -5.08 5.24
N ARG A 17 -29.73 -5.48 6.52
CA ARG A 17 -29.65 -4.53 7.64
C ARG A 17 -28.33 -3.76 7.64
N GLN A 18 -27.20 -4.45 7.49
CA GLN A 18 -25.89 -3.82 7.45
C GLN A 18 -25.71 -2.90 6.24
N LEU A 19 -26.23 -3.29 5.07
CA LEU A 19 -26.18 -2.46 3.86
C LEU A 19 -26.99 -1.16 4.02
N MET A 20 -28.17 -1.22 4.65
CA MET A 20 -28.96 -0.02 4.94
C MET A 20 -28.24 0.93 5.92
N GLU A 21 -27.60 0.40 6.96
CA GLU A 21 -26.82 1.23 7.89
C GLU A 21 -25.59 1.83 7.22
N LEU A 22 -24.89 1.05 6.38
CA LEU A 22 -23.77 1.57 5.59
C LEU A 22 -24.20 2.70 4.66
N GLN A 23 -25.35 2.56 3.99
CA GLN A 23 -25.90 3.62 3.13
C GLN A 23 -26.10 4.92 3.93
N LYS A 24 -26.76 4.85 5.09
CA LYS A 24 -26.97 6.03 5.95
C LYS A 24 -25.64 6.66 6.38
N ILE A 25 -24.64 5.85 6.71
CA ILE A 25 -23.30 6.35 7.10
C ILE A 25 -22.67 7.12 5.94
N ILE A 26 -22.71 6.57 4.72
CA ILE A 26 -22.14 7.20 3.51
C ILE A 26 -22.87 8.51 3.19
N GLU A 27 -24.20 8.55 3.29
CA GLU A 27 -25.03 9.74 3.06
C GLU A 27 -24.71 10.89 4.04
N ASN A 28 -24.16 10.58 5.21
CA ASN A 28 -23.75 11.56 6.22
C ASN A 28 -22.24 11.89 6.20
N MET A 29 -21.46 11.34 5.26
CA MET A 29 -20.05 11.72 5.09
C MET A 29 -19.93 13.08 4.38
N ASP A 30 -18.80 13.77 4.59
CA ASP A 30 -18.44 14.87 3.71
C ASP A 30 -18.25 14.37 2.27
N GLU A 31 -18.57 15.23 1.29
CA GLU A 31 -18.60 14.84 -0.13
C GLU A 31 -17.28 14.24 -0.62
N LYS A 32 -16.15 14.81 -0.20
CA LYS A 32 -14.82 14.34 -0.60
C LYS A 32 -14.55 12.93 -0.06
N ARG A 33 -14.79 12.70 1.24
CA ARG A 33 -14.64 11.40 1.88
C ARG A 33 -15.61 10.37 1.32
N GLY A 34 -16.87 10.75 1.13
CA GLY A 34 -17.91 9.91 0.54
C GLY A 34 -17.53 9.43 -0.86
N ARG A 35 -17.05 10.34 -1.73
CA ARG A 35 -16.56 10.00 -3.07
C ARG A 35 -15.42 8.97 -3.02
N ILE A 36 -14.39 9.21 -2.20
CA ILE A 36 -13.25 8.28 -2.06
C ILE A 36 -13.72 6.92 -1.52
N PHE A 37 -14.69 6.91 -0.59
CA PHE A 37 -15.27 5.66 -0.07
C PHE A 37 -16.00 4.88 -1.17
N ILE A 38 -16.82 5.54 -1.99
CA ILE A 38 -17.57 4.91 -3.08
C ILE A 38 -16.62 4.32 -4.14
N GLU A 39 -15.58 5.07 -4.54
CA GLU A 39 -14.53 4.58 -5.45
C GLU A 39 -13.80 3.35 -4.89
N TRP A 40 -13.53 3.35 -3.58
CA TRP A 40 -12.95 2.19 -2.90
C TRP A 40 -13.92 1.01 -2.85
N LEU A 41 -15.20 1.24 -2.57
CA LEU A 41 -16.22 0.19 -2.52
C LEU A 41 -16.34 -0.52 -3.88
N GLU A 42 -16.33 0.25 -4.98
CA GLU A 42 -16.27 -0.33 -6.34
C GLU A 42 -15.02 -1.19 -6.53
N THR A 43 -13.86 -0.69 -6.09
CA THR A 43 -12.59 -1.42 -6.16
C THR A 43 -12.61 -2.69 -5.32
N GLN A 44 -13.21 -2.67 -4.12
CA GLN A 44 -13.36 -3.84 -3.26
C GLN A 44 -14.24 -4.90 -3.88
N ASN A 45 -15.39 -4.50 -4.46
CA ASN A 45 -16.25 -5.44 -5.16
C ASN A 45 -15.51 -6.15 -6.29
N LYS A 46 -14.66 -5.43 -7.04
CA LYS A 46 -13.79 -6.03 -8.06
C LYS A 46 -12.79 -7.02 -7.46
N TYR A 47 -12.15 -6.66 -6.35
CA TYR A 47 -11.20 -7.56 -5.69
C TYR A 47 -11.84 -8.83 -5.16
N LEU A 48 -13.03 -8.77 -4.57
CA LEU A 48 -13.77 -9.96 -4.09
C LEU A 48 -14.07 -10.94 -5.22
N VAL A 49 -14.34 -10.45 -6.44
CA VAL A 49 -14.53 -11.31 -7.62
C VAL A 49 -13.21 -11.82 -8.16
N TRP A 50 -12.21 -10.94 -8.28
CA TRP A 50 -10.93 -11.29 -8.90
C TRP A 50 -10.11 -12.26 -8.04
N GLU A 51 -10.20 -12.16 -6.71
CA GLU A 51 -9.43 -13.02 -5.81
C GLU A 51 -9.81 -14.50 -5.92
N GLU A 52 -11.05 -14.83 -6.32
CA GLU A 52 -11.50 -16.22 -6.51
C GLU A 52 -10.67 -16.96 -7.58
N THR A 53 -10.14 -16.23 -8.57
CA THR A 53 -9.35 -16.80 -9.69
C THR A 53 -7.96 -16.18 -9.80
N PHE A 54 -7.53 -15.43 -8.80
CA PHE A 54 -6.26 -14.72 -8.83
C PHE A 54 -5.08 -15.68 -8.73
N ALA A 55 -4.25 -15.73 -9.78
CA ALA A 55 -2.99 -16.44 -9.77
C ALA A 55 -1.81 -15.46 -9.85
N PRO A 56 -0.97 -15.34 -8.79
CA PRO A 56 0.13 -14.38 -8.76
C PRO A 56 1.22 -14.69 -9.78
N SER A 57 1.29 -15.92 -10.29
CA SER A 57 2.22 -16.36 -11.33
C SER A 57 2.10 -15.58 -12.65
N TYR A 58 0.93 -14.99 -12.93
CA TYR A 58 0.72 -14.10 -14.09
C TYR A 58 1.36 -12.73 -13.92
N LEU A 59 1.75 -12.37 -12.70
CA LEU A 59 2.47 -11.14 -12.41
C LEU A 59 3.98 -11.39 -12.43
N ARG A 60 4.74 -10.30 -12.58
CA ARG A 60 6.19 -10.33 -12.43
C ARG A 60 6.61 -10.71 -11.01
N ALA A 61 7.88 -11.10 -10.87
CA ALA A 61 8.53 -11.03 -9.57
C ALA A 61 8.80 -9.55 -9.23
N TYR A 62 8.72 -9.22 -7.95
CA TYR A 62 8.98 -7.88 -7.45
C TYR A 62 10.25 -7.92 -6.62
N LYS A 63 11.22 -7.08 -6.98
CA LYS A 63 12.54 -7.05 -6.37
C LYS A 63 12.63 -5.94 -5.35
N ARG A 64 13.45 -6.16 -4.32
CA ARG A 64 13.78 -5.10 -3.37
C ARG A 64 14.25 -3.84 -4.12
N SER A 65 13.90 -2.68 -3.56
CA SER A 65 14.06 -1.32 -4.13
C SER A 65 13.15 -0.97 -5.32
N GLU A 66 12.45 -1.92 -5.94
CA GLU A 66 11.45 -1.59 -6.97
C GLU A 66 10.26 -0.84 -6.39
N ILE A 67 9.72 0.11 -7.16
CA ILE A 67 8.53 0.88 -6.80
C ILE A 67 7.31 0.30 -7.49
N VAL A 68 6.24 0.13 -6.71
CA VAL A 68 4.92 -0.27 -7.17
C VAL A 68 3.92 0.85 -6.89
N LEU A 69 2.97 1.07 -7.80
CA LEU A 69 1.75 1.82 -7.53
C LEU A 69 0.69 0.81 -7.08
N ALA A 70 0.16 0.97 -5.87
CA ALA A 70 -0.78 0.04 -5.27
C ALA A 70 -1.92 0.73 -4.52
N HIS A 71 -3.05 0.04 -4.41
CA HIS A 71 -4.20 0.54 -3.65
C HIS A 71 -4.16 0.06 -2.19
N PHE A 72 -3.90 0.99 -1.28
CA PHE A 72 -3.81 0.78 0.17
C PHE A 72 -5.19 0.73 0.84
N GLY A 73 -6.22 1.27 0.19
CA GLY A 73 -7.62 1.11 0.59
C GLY A 73 -8.18 2.27 1.37
N PHE A 74 -9.48 2.23 1.66
CA PHE A 74 -10.10 3.14 2.62
C PHE A 74 -10.02 2.49 4.00
N ASN A 75 -9.03 2.91 4.79
CA ASN A 75 -8.70 2.27 6.07
C ASN A 75 -9.22 3.07 7.26
N VAL A 76 -9.19 2.45 8.44
CA VAL A 76 -9.69 3.03 9.69
C VAL A 76 -8.66 4.01 10.26
N GLY A 77 -9.13 5.15 10.74
CA GLY A 77 -8.29 6.12 11.46
C GLY A 77 -7.11 6.64 10.64
N ALA A 78 -5.91 6.53 11.21
CA ALA A 78 -4.66 7.05 10.63
C ALA A 78 -3.86 5.98 9.85
N GLU A 79 -4.46 4.84 9.52
CA GLU A 79 -3.83 3.85 8.66
C GLU A 79 -3.63 4.40 7.24
N PHE A 80 -2.47 4.14 6.67
CA PHE A 80 -2.16 4.59 5.32
C PHE A 80 -3.14 3.99 4.30
N GLY A 81 -3.76 4.84 3.48
CA GLY A 81 -4.85 4.48 2.57
C GLY A 81 -4.69 5.10 1.18
N GLY A 82 -5.64 4.83 0.29
CA GLY A 82 -5.68 5.41 -1.07
C GLY A 82 -4.73 4.75 -2.07
N MET A 83 -4.57 5.38 -3.23
CA MET A 83 -3.74 4.90 -4.33
C MET A 83 -2.36 5.57 -4.30
N HIS A 84 -1.31 4.83 -3.96
CA HIS A 84 0.01 5.41 -3.70
C HIS A 84 1.16 4.56 -4.22
N TYR A 85 2.27 5.22 -4.49
CA TYR A 85 3.54 4.54 -4.72
C TYR A 85 4.05 3.93 -3.41
N ALA A 86 4.79 2.83 -3.53
CA ALA A 86 5.40 2.14 -2.41
C ALA A 86 6.65 1.42 -2.89
N VAL A 87 7.68 1.37 -2.04
CA VAL A 87 8.91 0.63 -2.34
C VAL A 87 8.84 -0.78 -1.77
N VAL A 88 9.29 -1.76 -2.56
CA VAL A 88 9.41 -3.16 -2.17
C VAL A 88 10.61 -3.33 -1.25
N ILE A 89 10.38 -3.83 -0.04
CA ILE A 89 11.44 -4.02 0.97
C ILE A 89 12.03 -5.43 0.97
N ARG A 90 11.40 -6.39 0.30
CA ARG A 90 11.93 -7.75 0.17
C ARG A 90 11.49 -8.36 -1.16
N ASP A 91 12.40 -9.09 -1.78
CA ASP A 91 12.12 -9.90 -2.96
C ASP A 91 10.86 -10.77 -2.79
N SER A 92 9.96 -10.67 -3.75
CA SER A 92 8.75 -11.51 -3.88
C SER A 92 8.78 -12.22 -5.22
N SER A 93 8.92 -13.55 -5.17
CA SER A 93 8.91 -14.41 -6.36
C SER A 93 7.55 -14.39 -7.06
N LYS A 94 7.47 -14.83 -8.32
CA LYS A 94 6.23 -14.82 -9.11
C LYS A 94 5.05 -15.48 -8.38
N ASN A 95 5.27 -16.66 -7.81
CA ASN A 95 4.21 -17.46 -7.20
C ASN A 95 3.82 -16.99 -5.78
N ASN A 96 4.57 -16.07 -5.17
CA ASN A 96 4.19 -15.51 -3.88
C ASN A 96 3.02 -14.53 -4.09
N PRO A 97 1.86 -14.68 -3.43
CA PRO A 97 0.72 -13.78 -3.59
C PRO A 97 0.90 -12.42 -2.90
N VAL A 98 1.94 -12.24 -2.09
CA VAL A 98 2.15 -11.06 -1.24
C VAL A 98 3.46 -10.34 -1.61
N VAL A 99 3.48 -9.03 -1.43
CA VAL A 99 4.67 -8.18 -1.50
C VAL A 99 4.75 -7.34 -0.22
N ASN A 100 5.93 -7.27 0.39
CA ASN A 100 6.17 -6.41 1.54
C ASN A 100 6.63 -5.05 1.04
N VAL A 101 5.96 -3.99 1.48
CA VAL A 101 6.20 -2.63 0.98
C VAL A 101 6.27 -1.60 2.11
N VAL A 102 6.98 -0.51 1.84
CA VAL A 102 6.89 0.76 2.60
C VAL A 102 6.18 1.78 1.70
N PRO A 103 5.05 2.37 2.13
CA PRO A 103 4.37 3.40 1.36
C PRO A 103 5.22 4.65 1.18
N LEU A 104 5.04 5.30 0.04
CA LEU A 104 5.67 6.58 -0.29
C LEU A 104 4.59 7.66 -0.39
N SER A 105 4.85 8.81 0.24
CA SER A 105 4.15 10.07 0.00
C SER A 105 5.06 11.05 -0.73
N SER A 106 4.54 12.24 -1.00
CA SER A 106 5.30 13.37 -1.52
C SER A 106 5.10 14.55 -0.58
N LEU A 107 6.10 15.43 -0.51
CA LEU A 107 5.92 16.74 0.11
C LEU A 107 5.01 17.62 -0.74
N ASP A 108 4.16 18.39 -0.06
CA ASP A 108 3.43 19.48 -0.69
C ASP A 108 4.38 20.64 -1.03
N GLU A 109 3.94 21.56 -1.91
CA GLU A 109 4.78 22.66 -2.41
C GLU A 109 5.33 23.57 -1.30
N ASN A 110 4.60 23.66 -0.20
CA ASN A 110 4.94 24.49 0.96
C ASN A 110 5.72 23.75 2.06
N GLU A 111 5.92 22.44 1.89
CA GLU A 111 6.62 21.60 2.87
C GLU A 111 8.10 21.44 2.54
N THR A 112 8.88 21.30 3.59
CA THR A 112 10.33 21.10 3.55
C THR A 112 10.72 19.79 4.22
N GLU A 113 11.99 19.43 4.14
CA GLU A 113 12.51 18.23 4.83
C GLU A 113 12.30 18.31 6.34
N GLN A 114 12.30 19.52 6.91
CA GLN A 114 12.09 19.76 8.34
C GLN A 114 10.67 19.45 8.81
N ASP A 115 9.69 19.47 7.89
CA ASP A 115 8.29 19.17 8.18
C ASP A 115 8.00 17.66 8.17
N VAL A 116 8.96 16.85 7.72
CA VAL A 116 8.81 15.39 7.67
C VAL A 116 8.68 14.82 9.07
N HIS A 117 7.59 14.07 9.28
CA HIS A 117 7.34 13.39 10.56
C HIS A 117 8.53 12.53 10.99
N LYS A 118 8.84 12.53 12.30
CA LYS A 118 10.00 11.82 12.87
C LYS A 118 10.07 10.32 12.56
N ASP A 119 8.93 9.69 12.26
CA ASP A 119 8.84 8.26 11.92
C ASP A 119 8.88 7.99 10.40
N SER A 120 9.09 9.05 9.62
CA SER A 120 9.23 9.04 8.16
C SER A 120 10.68 9.37 7.74
N VAL A 121 10.97 9.17 6.45
CA VAL A 121 12.30 9.36 5.86
C VAL A 121 12.15 10.20 4.59
N PHE A 122 12.82 11.34 4.55
CA PHE A 122 12.96 12.13 3.32
C PHE A 122 13.90 11.42 2.35
N LEU A 123 13.47 11.24 1.10
CA LEU A 123 14.24 10.54 0.06
C LEU A 123 14.76 11.47 -1.03
N GLY A 124 14.39 12.75 -1.02
CA GLY A 124 14.61 13.64 -2.15
C GLY A 124 13.76 13.25 -3.37
N THR A 125 14.25 13.48 -4.57
CA THR A 125 13.55 13.07 -5.80
C THR A 125 13.88 11.63 -6.17
N ILE A 126 12.94 10.95 -6.82
CA ILE A 126 13.14 9.60 -7.36
C ILE A 126 13.24 9.72 -8.88
N GLU A 127 14.36 9.24 -9.42
CA GLU A 127 14.66 9.29 -10.85
C GLU A 127 13.55 8.61 -11.67
N GLY A 128 13.03 9.32 -12.68
CA GLY A 128 12.02 8.83 -13.62
C GLY A 128 10.59 8.75 -13.11
N LEU A 129 10.30 9.03 -11.82
CA LEU A 129 8.96 8.85 -11.26
C LEU A 129 8.00 10.01 -11.59
N ASN A 130 8.13 11.14 -10.91
CA ASN A 130 7.26 12.31 -11.07
C ASN A 130 7.92 13.63 -10.61
N GLU A 131 9.23 13.62 -10.40
CA GLU A 131 10.06 14.76 -9.96
C GLU A 131 9.66 15.40 -8.61
N LYS A 132 8.66 14.85 -7.93
CA LYS A 132 8.28 15.29 -6.59
C LYS A 132 9.28 14.78 -5.55
N LYS A 133 9.46 15.58 -4.50
CA LYS A 133 10.21 15.18 -3.32
C LYS A 133 9.43 14.08 -2.58
N ALA A 134 9.99 12.89 -2.55
CA ALA A 134 9.40 11.70 -1.97
C ALA A 134 9.75 11.54 -0.49
N VAL A 135 8.81 10.99 0.26
CA VAL A 135 8.96 10.63 1.67
C VAL A 135 8.53 9.18 1.84
N ALA A 136 9.38 8.34 2.41
CA ALA A 136 9.00 7.00 2.81
C ALA A 136 8.40 7.02 4.21
N ILE A 137 7.42 6.14 4.46
CA ILE A 137 6.72 6.05 5.75
C ILE A 137 6.91 4.66 6.38
N PRO A 138 8.10 4.34 6.94
CA PRO A 138 8.38 3.04 7.56
C PRO A 138 7.42 2.62 8.65
N ASN A 139 6.83 3.58 9.39
CA ASN A 139 5.80 3.28 10.39
C ASN A 139 4.58 2.53 9.80
N GLN A 140 4.31 2.73 8.51
CA GLN A 140 3.17 2.16 7.79
C GLN A 140 3.60 1.00 6.86
N MET A 141 4.78 0.42 7.09
CA MET A 141 5.25 -0.76 6.35
C MET A 141 4.28 -1.93 6.54
N ARG A 142 3.97 -2.65 5.46
CA ARG A 142 3.06 -3.80 5.53
C ARG A 142 3.16 -4.75 4.34
N PRO A 143 2.74 -6.01 4.50
CA PRO A 143 2.41 -6.86 3.37
C PRO A 143 1.14 -6.36 2.66
N ILE A 144 1.14 -6.43 1.33
CA ILE A 144 -0.06 -6.27 0.50
C ILE A 144 -0.22 -7.47 -0.44
N SER A 145 -1.47 -7.86 -0.72
CA SER A 145 -1.74 -8.82 -1.79
C SER A 145 -1.36 -8.20 -3.14
N LYS A 146 -0.71 -8.99 -4.01
CA LYS A 146 -0.29 -8.56 -5.35
C LYS A 146 -1.46 -8.12 -6.24
N ILE A 147 -2.67 -8.56 -5.95
CA ILE A 147 -3.89 -8.10 -6.63
C ILE A 147 -4.09 -6.58 -6.50
N ARG A 148 -3.54 -5.97 -5.44
CA ARG A 148 -3.60 -4.53 -5.15
C ARG A 148 -2.60 -3.72 -5.96
N ILE A 149 -1.62 -4.36 -6.61
CA ILE A 149 -0.62 -3.68 -7.43
C ILE A 149 -1.26 -3.31 -8.77
N PHE A 150 -1.26 -2.01 -9.07
CA PHE A 150 -1.77 -1.49 -10.35
C PHE A 150 -0.69 -1.51 -11.42
N LYS A 151 0.53 -1.07 -11.08
CA LYS A 151 1.72 -1.15 -11.94
C LYS A 151 3.01 -1.21 -11.10
N PRO A 152 4.09 -1.84 -11.60
CA PRO A 152 4.14 -2.71 -12.77
C PRO A 152 3.44 -4.06 -12.51
N LYS A 153 2.83 -4.67 -13.54
CA LYS A 153 2.21 -6.01 -13.46
C LYS A 153 2.99 -7.06 -14.26
N LYS A 154 3.45 -6.70 -15.45
CA LYS A 154 4.10 -7.59 -16.42
C LYS A 154 5.61 -7.35 -16.47
N ALA A 155 6.35 -8.32 -17.01
CA ALA A 155 7.81 -8.22 -17.15
C ALA A 155 8.26 -7.05 -18.05
N LYS A 156 7.45 -6.70 -19.06
CA LYS A 156 7.71 -5.60 -19.99
C LYS A 156 7.41 -4.20 -19.43
N ASP A 157 6.73 -4.12 -18.28
CA ASP A 157 6.39 -2.84 -17.69
C ASP A 157 7.67 -2.21 -17.09
N GLY A 158 7.88 -0.93 -17.39
CA GLY A 158 8.97 -0.15 -16.79
C GLY A 158 8.85 -0.12 -15.27
N VAL A 159 10.01 -0.08 -14.60
CA VAL A 159 10.08 -0.10 -13.14
C VAL A 159 11.03 0.98 -12.66
N PHE A 160 10.55 1.79 -11.72
CA PHE A 160 11.37 2.74 -10.99
C PHE A 160 11.99 2.07 -9.78
N LYS A 161 13.18 2.50 -9.38
CA LYS A 161 13.88 1.95 -8.24
C LYS A 161 14.42 3.06 -7.36
N LEU A 162 14.47 2.82 -6.06
CA LEU A 162 15.26 3.63 -5.15
C LEU A 162 16.74 3.28 -5.29
N THR A 163 17.61 4.27 -5.09
CA THR A 163 19.06 4.06 -5.00
C THR A 163 19.43 3.31 -3.72
N SER A 164 20.67 2.84 -3.63
CA SER A 164 21.16 2.17 -2.42
C SER A 164 21.12 3.12 -1.22
N GLU A 165 21.50 4.38 -1.39
CA GLU A 165 21.48 5.39 -0.33
C GLU A 165 20.07 5.63 0.19
N GLN A 166 19.09 5.74 -0.72
CA GLN A 166 17.68 5.87 -0.35
C GLN A 166 17.16 4.64 0.41
N MET A 167 17.57 3.43 0.00
CA MET A 167 17.21 2.19 0.70
C MET A 167 17.86 2.09 2.08
N ASP A 168 19.12 2.51 2.22
CA ASP A 168 19.84 2.50 3.50
C ASP A 168 19.19 3.42 4.53
N LEU A 169 18.65 4.57 4.10
CA LEU A 169 17.89 5.47 4.97
C LEU A 169 16.61 4.80 5.50
N ILE A 170 15.90 4.06 4.65
CA ILE A 170 14.69 3.31 5.04
C ILE A 170 15.04 2.19 6.01
N ASP A 171 16.07 1.39 5.70
CA ASP A 171 16.51 0.28 6.54
C ASP A 171 16.94 0.76 7.92
N GLU A 172 17.74 1.82 7.99
CA GLU A 172 18.19 2.39 9.25
C GLU A 172 17.01 2.91 10.07
N LYS A 173 16.00 3.52 9.44
CA LYS A 173 14.78 3.95 10.14
C LYS A 173 14.01 2.74 10.69
N ILE A 174 13.74 1.72 9.87
CA ILE A 174 13.04 0.49 10.32
C ILE A 174 13.79 -0.13 11.50
N ARG A 175 15.11 -0.27 11.38
CA ARG A 175 15.97 -0.84 12.43
C ARG A 175 15.85 -0.06 13.73
N ARG A 176 15.92 1.28 13.67
CA ARG A 176 15.80 2.15 14.86
C ARG A 176 14.42 2.10 15.50
N MET A 177 13.36 1.99 14.70
CA MET A 177 11.98 1.99 15.20
C MET A 177 11.59 0.66 15.85
N TYR A 178 11.97 -0.45 15.22
CA TYR A 178 11.44 -1.77 15.56
C TYR A 178 12.44 -2.70 16.25
N THR A 179 13.68 -2.25 16.47
CA THR A 179 14.72 -3.06 17.14
C THR A 179 15.52 -2.23 18.15
N LYS A 180 16.12 -2.90 19.14
CA LYS A 180 17.09 -2.31 20.07
C LYS A 180 18.55 -2.64 19.72
N LEU A 181 18.78 -3.17 18.52
CA LEU A 181 20.12 -3.57 18.09
C LEU A 181 21.00 -2.33 17.96
N ARG A 182 22.26 -2.43 18.40
CA ARG A 182 23.26 -1.39 18.15
C ARG A 182 23.68 -1.47 16.69
N LYS A 183 24.07 -0.33 16.10
CA LYS A 183 24.64 -0.31 14.75
C LYS A 183 25.97 -1.08 14.81
N ASP A 184 26.22 -1.96 13.84
CA ASP A 184 27.48 -2.69 13.82
C ASP A 184 28.65 -1.70 13.77
N PRO A 185 29.71 -1.90 14.58
CA PRO A 185 30.84 -0.98 14.62
C PRO A 185 31.56 -0.80 13.27
N GLU A 186 31.38 -1.74 12.34
CA GLU A 186 32.19 -1.85 11.11
C GLU A 186 31.74 -0.96 9.95
N ASN A 187 30.54 -0.35 9.99
CA ASN A 187 30.07 0.56 8.91
C ASN A 187 30.41 2.04 9.17
N ARG A 188 31.56 2.32 9.79
CA ARG A 188 32.17 3.64 9.86
C ARG A 188 33.31 3.72 8.84
N SER A 189 32.95 3.92 7.58
CA SER A 189 33.90 4.31 6.52
C SER A 189 33.43 5.62 5.91
#